data_AF-A0A920HYL1-F1
#
_entry.id   AF-A0A920HYL1-F1
#
_cell.length_a   1.000
_cell.length_b   1.000
_cell.length_c   1.000
_cell.angle_alpha   90.00
_cell.angle_beta   90.00
_cell.angle_gamma   90.00
#
_symmetry.space_group_name_H-M   'P 1'
#
loop_
_entity.id
_entity.type
_entity.pdbx_description
1 polymer ?
#
loop_
_entity_poly.entity_id
_entity_poly.type
_entity_poly.pdbx_seq_one_letter_code
_entity_poly.pdbx_strand_id
1 'polypeptide(L)'
;MPVNGCTDPLAVNYNPNANVDDGSCCFGDLLTIDIQTDNYPEDISWQVVNQNGTIIASINPASLALANTLYTWDVCLSSTDCYDFTITDSYGDGLCCSYGNGSYSLTLNGTVMIWSDIY
;
A
#
# COMPACT_ATOMS: atom_id res chain seq x y z
N MET A 1 -26.96 -12.39 -1.60
CA MET A 1 -26.07 -11.73 -2.59
C MET A 1 -24.68 -12.33 -2.42
N PRO A 2 -23.87 -12.45 -3.48
CA PRO A 2 -22.49 -12.86 -3.34
C PRO A 2 -21.71 -11.81 -2.55
N VAL A 3 -20.87 -12.26 -1.63
CA VAL A 3 -19.88 -11.45 -0.92
C VAL A 3 -18.52 -11.92 -1.43
N ASN A 4 -17.85 -11.03 -2.16
CA ASN A 4 -16.53 -11.31 -2.72
C ASN A 4 -15.45 -11.08 -1.67
N GLY A 5 -14.43 -11.93 -1.69
CA GLY A 5 -13.25 -11.83 -0.83
C GLY A 5 -12.57 -13.18 -0.70
N CYS A 6 -11.43 -13.22 -0.03
CA CYS A 6 -10.75 -14.49 0.19
C CYS A 6 -11.58 -15.45 1.07
N THR A 7 -11.87 -16.65 0.54
CA THR A 7 -12.63 -17.68 1.26
C THR A 7 -11.77 -18.75 1.93
N ASP A 8 -10.45 -18.72 1.75
CA ASP A 8 -9.54 -19.71 2.33
C ASP A 8 -9.10 -19.29 3.75
N PRO A 9 -9.39 -20.08 4.80
CA PRO A 9 -9.02 -19.75 6.18
C PRO A 9 -7.51 -19.80 6.45
N LEU A 10 -6.70 -20.33 5.53
CA LEU A 10 -5.24 -20.30 5.62
C LEU A 10 -4.63 -19.00 5.09
N ALA A 11 -5.42 -18.16 4.42
CA ALA A 11 -4.94 -16.87 3.92
C ALA A 11 -4.98 -15.80 5.02
N VAL A 12 -4.01 -14.88 4.99
CA VAL A 12 -3.91 -13.79 5.99
C VAL A 12 -5.03 -12.76 5.86
N ASN A 13 -5.66 -12.67 4.70
CA ASN A 13 -6.81 -11.79 4.42
C ASN A 13 -8.14 -12.57 4.30
N TYR A 14 -8.25 -13.73 4.96
CA TYR A 14 -9.49 -14.49 5.01
C TYR A 14 -10.68 -13.64 5.47
N ASN A 15 -11.77 -13.67 4.69
CA ASN A 15 -13.02 -13.03 5.03
C ASN A 15 -14.10 -14.09 5.32
N PRO A 16 -14.51 -14.27 6.60
CA PRO A 16 -15.52 -15.28 6.96
C PRO A 16 -16.91 -14.99 6.41
N ASN A 17 -17.17 -13.76 5.93
CA ASN A 17 -18.43 -13.40 5.29
C ASN A 17 -18.40 -13.61 3.77
N ALA A 18 -17.23 -13.86 3.17
CA ALA A 18 -17.11 -14.11 1.74
C ALA A 18 -17.68 -15.49 1.40
N ASN A 19 -18.44 -15.56 0.31
CA ASN A 19 -18.99 -16.80 -0.24
C ASN A 19 -18.63 -17.00 -1.72
N VAL A 20 -17.87 -16.06 -2.29
CA VAL A 20 -17.27 -16.14 -3.62
C VAL A 20 -15.82 -15.69 -3.49
N ASP A 21 -14.90 -16.59 -3.82
CA ASP A 21 -13.47 -16.26 -3.90
C ASP A 21 -13.24 -15.30 -5.07
N ASP A 22 -12.60 -14.17 -4.78
CA ASP A 22 -12.22 -13.16 -5.78
C ASP A 22 -10.75 -13.27 -6.22
N GLY A 23 -10.02 -14.27 -5.73
CA GLY A 23 -8.61 -14.49 -6.04
C GLY A 23 -7.67 -13.56 -5.29
N SER A 24 -8.16 -12.79 -4.31
CA SER A 24 -7.33 -11.93 -3.47
C SER A 24 -6.58 -12.66 -2.35
N CYS A 25 -6.83 -13.97 -2.15
CA CYS A 25 -6.22 -14.74 -1.05
C CYS A 25 -4.69 -14.62 -1.01
N CYS A 26 -4.18 -14.10 0.10
CA CYS A 26 -2.76 -13.97 0.35
C CYS A 26 -2.28 -15.05 1.32
N PHE A 27 -1.32 -15.88 0.88
CA PHE A 27 -0.73 -16.94 1.69
C PHE A 27 0.68 -16.60 2.22
N GLY A 28 1.19 -15.42 1.89
CA GLY A 28 2.45 -14.89 2.39
C GLY A 28 2.22 -13.77 3.39
N ASP A 29 3.09 -12.77 3.36
CA ASP A 29 2.94 -11.58 4.20
C ASP A 29 2.10 -10.53 3.47
N LEU A 30 1.09 -9.98 4.15
CA LEU A 30 0.27 -8.90 3.62
C LEU A 30 0.85 -7.55 4.03
N LEU A 31 1.34 -6.80 3.05
CA LEU A 31 1.74 -5.41 3.21
C LEU A 31 0.57 -4.51 2.82
N THR A 32 0.02 -3.79 3.80
CA THR A 32 -0.92 -2.69 3.58
C THR A 32 -0.17 -1.38 3.56
N ILE A 33 -0.32 -0.62 2.47
CA ILE A 33 0.27 0.69 2.23
C ILE A 33 -0.85 1.71 2.30
N ASP A 34 -0.81 2.58 3.30
CA ASP A 34 -1.72 3.70 3.44
C ASP A 34 -0.98 5.00 3.13
N ILE A 35 -1.50 5.78 2.20
CA ILE A 35 -0.98 7.10 1.85
C ILE A 35 -2.12 8.10 1.95
N GLN A 36 -2.02 8.99 2.93
CA GLN A 36 -2.81 10.20 3.00
C GLN A 36 -2.12 11.25 2.13
N THR A 37 -2.75 11.64 1.02
CA THR A 37 -2.23 12.70 0.16
C THR A 37 -2.41 14.07 0.82
N ASP A 38 -1.63 15.04 0.37
CA ASP A 38 -1.73 16.45 0.73
C ASP A 38 -2.45 17.22 -0.39
N ASN A 39 -2.11 18.48 -0.65
CA ASN A 39 -2.71 19.22 -1.77
C ASN A 39 -2.17 18.83 -3.16
N TYR A 40 -1.07 18.06 -3.25
CA TYR A 40 -0.38 17.71 -4.49
C TYR A 40 -0.23 16.18 -4.65
N PRO A 41 -1.34 15.43 -4.73
CA PRO A 41 -1.33 13.98 -4.87
C PRO A 41 -0.56 13.49 -6.11
N GLU A 42 -0.51 14.29 -7.17
CA GLU A 42 0.14 13.96 -8.44
C GLU A 42 1.66 13.76 -8.31
N ASP A 43 2.29 14.29 -7.27
CA ASP A 43 3.73 14.23 -7.09
C ASP A 43 4.19 12.93 -6.44
N ILE A 44 3.24 12.14 -5.95
CA ILE A 44 3.49 10.91 -5.22
C ILE A 44 3.61 9.74 -6.19
N SER A 45 4.70 9.00 -6.03
CA SER A 45 4.89 7.67 -6.61
C SER A 45 5.48 6.73 -5.58
N TRP A 46 5.23 5.43 -5.75
CA TRP A 46 5.85 4.44 -4.88
C TRP A 46 6.05 3.11 -5.62
N GLN A 47 6.97 2.30 -5.10
CA GLN A 47 7.20 0.94 -5.56
C GLN A 47 7.62 0.02 -4.43
N VAL A 48 7.24 -1.24 -4.55
CA VAL A 48 7.74 -2.36 -3.76
C VAL A 48 8.58 -3.23 -4.68
N VAL A 49 9.86 -3.39 -4.35
CA VAL A 49 10.82 -4.15 -5.16
C VAL A 49 11.38 -5.27 -4.29
N ASN A 50 11.45 -6.49 -4.82
CA ASN A 50 12.08 -7.59 -4.10
C ASN A 50 13.61 -7.54 -4.19
N GLN A 51 14.29 -8.38 -3.39
CA GLN A 51 15.75 -8.50 -3.37
C GLN A 51 16.42 -8.80 -4.73
N ASN A 52 15.66 -9.31 -5.70
CA ASN A 52 16.14 -9.61 -7.05
C ASN A 52 15.94 -8.43 -8.02
N GLY A 53 15.40 -7.30 -7.57
CA GLY A 53 15.08 -6.14 -8.38
C GLY A 53 13.75 -6.23 -9.12
N THR A 54 12.91 -7.22 -8.83
CA THR A 54 11.58 -7.35 -9.45
C THR A 54 10.59 -6.41 -8.76
N ILE A 55 9.92 -5.57 -9.54
CA ILE A 55 8.82 -4.73 -9.05
C ILE A 55 7.60 -5.63 -8.79
N ILE A 56 7.13 -5.65 -7.55
CA ILE A 56 5.95 -6.41 -7.12
C ILE A 56 4.69 -5.57 -7.25
N ALA A 57 4.78 -4.29 -6.86
CA ALA A 57 3.70 -3.33 -6.96
C ALA A 57 4.28 -1.93 -7.10
N SER A 58 3.56 -1.03 -7.78
CA SER A 58 3.98 0.35 -7.95
C SER A 58 2.81 1.26 -8.32
N ILE A 59 2.95 2.54 -8.01
CA ILE A 59 2.14 3.64 -8.52
C ILE A 59 3.09 4.63 -9.21
N ASN A 60 2.76 4.98 -10.45
CA ASN A 60 3.51 5.97 -11.22
C ASN A 60 3.16 7.39 -10.74
N PRO A 61 4.06 8.36 -10.95
CA PRO A 61 3.73 9.77 -10.78
C PRO A 61 2.45 10.16 -11.54
N ALA A 62 1.72 11.13 -11.02
CA ALA A 62 0.44 11.63 -11.54
C ALA A 62 -0.71 10.60 -11.59
N SER A 63 -0.57 9.43 -10.96
CA SER A 63 -1.66 8.44 -10.89
C SER A 63 -2.70 8.76 -9.81
N LEU A 64 -2.30 9.51 -8.77
CA LEU A 64 -3.22 9.95 -7.71
C LEU A 64 -3.72 11.35 -8.05
N ALA A 65 -5.04 11.55 -7.99
CA ALA A 65 -5.69 12.78 -8.48
C ALA A 65 -6.46 13.55 -7.40
N LEU A 66 -6.67 12.95 -6.22
CA LEU A 66 -7.47 13.56 -5.17
C LEU A 66 -6.56 14.00 -4.02
N ALA A 67 -6.60 15.30 -3.74
CA ALA A 67 -5.93 15.90 -2.61
C ALA A 67 -6.58 15.48 -1.29
N ASN A 68 -5.81 15.50 -0.20
CA ASN A 68 -6.27 15.20 1.15
C ASN A 68 -7.09 13.90 1.23
N THR A 69 -6.69 12.89 0.46
CA THR A 69 -7.39 11.62 0.34
C THR A 69 -6.51 10.47 0.80
N LEU A 70 -7.09 9.55 1.57
CA LEU A 70 -6.44 8.30 1.93
C LEU A 70 -6.59 7.30 0.77
N TYR A 71 -5.45 6.83 0.27
CA TYR A 71 -5.37 5.69 -0.63
C TYR A 71 -4.75 4.50 0.10
N THR A 72 -5.33 3.32 -0.11
CA THR A 72 -4.89 2.07 0.51
C THR A 72 -4.61 1.03 -0.56
N TRP A 73 -3.48 0.33 -0.44
CA TRP A 73 -3.14 -0.82 -1.27
C TRP A 73 -2.75 -2.00 -0.41
N ASP A 74 -3.27 -3.17 -0.76
CA ASP A 74 -2.88 -4.45 -0.20
C ASP A 74 -1.98 -5.19 -1.20
N VAL A 75 -0.76 -5.50 -0.77
CA VAL A 75 0.25 -6.20 -1.57
C VAL A 75 0.60 -7.51 -0.87
N CYS A 76 0.35 -8.63 -1.56
CA CYS A 76 0.74 -9.95 -1.07
C CYS A 76 2.21 -10.23 -1.41
N LEU A 77 3.04 -10.39 -0.38
CA LEU A 77 4.48 -10.60 -0.48
C LEU A 77 4.83 -12.06 -0.15
N SER A 78 5.79 -12.63 -0.87
CA SER A 78 6.43 -13.88 -0.45
C SER A 78 7.20 -13.66 0.85
N SER A 79 6.95 -14.48 1.86
CA SER A 79 7.61 -14.42 3.17
C SER A 79 9.08 -14.90 3.16
N THR A 80 9.58 -15.36 2.01
CA THR A 80 10.97 -15.81 1.84
C THR A 80 11.89 -14.75 1.25
N ASP A 81 11.34 -13.67 0.72
CA ASP A 81 12.10 -12.61 0.06
C ASP A 81 12.19 -11.37 0.94
N CYS A 82 13.23 -10.57 0.73
CA CYS A 82 13.31 -9.22 1.28
C CYS A 82 12.78 -8.20 0.26
N TYR A 83 12.24 -7.09 0.75
CA TYR A 83 11.65 -6.04 -0.07
C TYR A 83 12.09 -4.67 0.37
N ASP A 84 12.30 -3.80 -0.63
CA ASP A 84 12.45 -2.38 -0.46
C ASP A 84 11.14 -1.69 -0.85
N PHE A 85 10.58 -0.90 0.07
CA PHE A 85 9.54 0.07 -0.25
C PHE A 85 10.19 1.42 -0.50
N THR A 86 9.93 1.99 -1.67
CA THR A 86 10.37 3.35 -2.02
C THR A 86 9.14 4.19 -2.30
N ILE A 87 9.01 5.31 -1.61
CA ILE A 87 8.04 6.36 -1.92
C ILE A 87 8.80 7.62 -2.31
N THR A 88 8.28 8.36 -3.27
CA THR A 88 8.91 9.56 -3.83
C THR A 88 7.86 10.63 -3.99
N ASP A 89 8.21 11.83 -3.52
CA ASP A 89 7.55 13.08 -3.83
C ASP A 89 8.48 13.84 -4.81
N SER A 90 8.00 14.13 -6.01
CA SER A 90 8.81 14.74 -7.07
C SER A 90 9.18 16.20 -6.85
N TYR A 91 8.44 16.95 -6.03
CA TYR A 91 8.78 18.35 -5.74
C TYR A 91 9.57 18.52 -4.45
N GLY A 92 9.61 17.49 -3.60
CA GLY A 92 10.48 17.42 -2.43
C GLY A 92 10.15 18.46 -1.37
N ASP A 93 8.90 18.92 -1.34
CA ASP A 93 8.35 19.69 -0.24
C ASP A 93 7.74 18.80 0.85
N GLY A 94 7.75 17.48 0.60
CA GLY A 94 7.27 16.48 1.52
C GLY A 94 5.75 16.38 1.48
N LEU A 95 5.21 15.35 2.14
CA LEU A 95 3.75 15.18 2.23
C LEU A 95 3.12 16.12 3.26
N CYS A 96 3.90 16.82 4.08
CA CYS A 96 3.43 17.71 5.14
C CYS A 96 4.48 18.82 5.38
N CYS A 97 4.15 20.05 5.76
CA CYS A 97 2.91 20.53 6.38
C CYS A 97 2.46 21.92 5.92
N SER A 98 3.22 22.54 5.01
CA SER A 98 2.90 23.89 4.51
C SER A 98 1.81 23.87 3.44
N TYR A 99 1.62 22.72 2.79
CA TYR A 99 0.68 22.54 1.68
C TYR A 99 -0.29 21.37 1.88
N GLY A 100 -0.59 21.02 3.11
CA GLY A 100 -1.52 19.94 3.46
C GLY A 100 -0.97 19.05 4.56
N ASN A 101 -1.76 18.08 4.98
CA ASN A 101 -1.36 17.09 5.99
C ASN A 101 -1.40 15.70 5.37
N GLY A 102 -0.44 15.41 4.52
CA GLY A 102 -0.19 14.07 4.00
C GLY A 102 0.73 13.27 4.92
N SER A 103 0.66 11.95 4.82
CA SER A 103 1.50 11.00 5.57
C SER A 103 1.43 9.63 4.89
N TYR A 104 2.32 8.72 5.26
CA TYR A 104 2.18 7.31 4.87
C TYR A 104 2.42 6.37 6.04
N SER A 105 1.82 5.18 5.95
CA SER A 105 2.10 4.09 6.86
C SER A 105 2.19 2.75 6.15
N LEU A 106 3.07 1.90 6.66
CA LEU A 106 3.25 0.53 6.18
C LEU A 106 2.88 -0.42 7.30
N THR A 107 1.94 -1.32 7.02
CA THR A 107 1.48 -2.34 7.95
C THR A 107 1.74 -3.72 7.37
N LEU A 108 2.50 -4.55 8.08
CA LEU A 108 2.80 -5.93 7.66
C LEU A 108 2.05 -6.91 8.56
N ASN A 109 1.18 -7.74 7.99
CA ASN A 109 0.35 -8.70 8.71
C ASN A 109 -0.43 -8.06 9.88
N GLY A 110 -0.95 -6.85 9.67
CA GLY A 110 -1.67 -6.08 10.69
C GLY A 110 -0.80 -5.37 11.73
N THR A 111 0.53 -5.47 11.63
CA THR A 111 1.47 -4.77 12.52
C THR A 111 2.09 -3.57 11.81
N VAL A 112 1.91 -2.37 12.35
CA VAL A 112 2.48 -1.14 11.80
C VAL A 112 4.01 -1.20 11.91
N MET A 113 4.69 -1.13 10.77
CA MET A 113 6.15 -1.16 10.66
C MET A 113 6.73 0.25 10.59
N ILE A 114 6.07 1.12 9.84
CA ILE A 114 6.51 2.50 9.61
C ILE A 114 5.29 3.40 9.67
N TRP A 115 5.47 4.55 10.32
CA TRP A 115 4.58 5.70 10.22
C TRP A 115 5.48 6.92 10.04
N SER A 116 5.34 7.62 8.92
CA SER A 116 6.24 8.72 8.60
C SER A 116 5.59 9.76 7.70
N ASP A 117 6.10 10.97 7.86
CA ASP A 117 5.98 12.03 6.87
C ASP A 117 7.21 11.93 5.94
N ILE A 118 7.05 12.23 4.65
CA ILE A 118 8.19 12.39 3.73
C ILE A 118 8.68 13.82 3.89
N TYR A 119 10.00 14.02 4.06
CA TYR A 119 10.67 15.32 4.12
C TYR A 119 11.41 15.62 2.83
#